data_AF-A0A6M3JGH9-F1
#
_entry.id   AF-A0A6M3JGH9-F1
#
_cell.length_a   1.000
_cell.length_b   1.000
_cell.length_c   1.000
_cell.angle_alpha   90.00
_cell.angle_beta   90.00
_cell.angle_gamma   90.00
#
_symmetry.space_group_name_H-M   'P 1'
#
loop_
_entity.id
_entity.type
_entity.pdbx_description
1 polymer ?
#
loop_
_entity_poly.entity_id
_entity_poly.type
_entity_poly.pdbx_seq_one_letter_code
_entity_poly.pdbx_strand_id
1 'polypeptide(L)'
;MGYMTEIIVKKGAYGEDLALTVTDDDDVAIDLSGYTLTLKVWEDYDPDTVLWTLTGTATDEASGEASFAITATDLDEAGVYYGEVNMVETGVSLRKSKTFKIIVKESV
;
A
#
# COMPACT_ATOMS: atom_id res chain seq x y z
N MET A 1 0.44 16.28 -15.78
CA MET A 1 1.20 15.74 -14.63
C MET A 1 0.20 15.02 -13.76
N GLY A 2 0.06 13.70 -13.95
CA GLY A 2 -0.88 12.90 -13.17
C GLY A 2 -0.42 12.84 -11.73
N TYR A 3 -1.30 13.19 -10.79
CA TYR A 3 -1.01 13.17 -9.38
C TYR A 3 -0.82 11.71 -8.94
N MET A 4 0.42 11.31 -8.73
CA MET A 4 0.74 10.04 -8.09
C MET A 4 0.50 10.27 -6.60
N THR A 5 -0.37 9.48 -5.97
CA THR A 5 -0.62 9.61 -4.52
C THR A 5 0.69 9.43 -3.77
N GLU A 6 1.10 10.43 -2.99
CA GLU A 6 2.32 10.40 -2.19
C GLU A 6 1.97 10.21 -0.71
N ILE A 7 2.46 9.13 -0.12
CA ILE A 7 2.30 8.79 1.28
C ILE A 7 3.64 9.06 1.98
N ILE A 8 3.62 9.81 3.08
CA ILE A 8 4.83 10.09 3.86
C ILE A 8 4.76 9.31 5.16
N VAL A 9 5.71 8.41 5.36
CA VAL A 9 5.83 7.58 6.56
C VAL A 9 7.12 7.95 7.30
N LYS A 10 7.10 7.87 8.63
CA LYS A 10 8.31 8.06 9.44
C LYS A 10 9.05 6.72 9.54
N LYS A 11 10.38 6.75 9.39
CA LYS A 11 11.25 5.63 9.71
C LYS A 11 10.98 5.22 11.15
N GLY A 12 10.71 3.94 11.36
CA GLY A 12 10.43 3.39 12.68
C GLY A 12 9.02 3.60 13.23
N ALA A 13 8.04 3.90 12.37
CA ALA A 13 6.61 3.85 12.70
C ALA A 13 6.10 2.39 12.88
N TYR A 14 6.90 1.54 13.52
CA TYR A 14 6.58 0.14 13.71
C TYR A 14 5.40 -0.02 14.64
N GLY A 15 4.43 -0.84 14.26
CA GLY A 15 3.18 -1.00 15.00
C GLY A 15 2.18 0.13 14.78
N GLU A 16 2.46 1.08 13.89
CA GLU A 16 1.44 1.97 13.35
C GLU A 16 0.83 1.36 12.07
N ASP A 17 -0.48 1.57 11.91
CA ASP A 17 -1.19 1.15 10.71
C ASP A 17 -1.09 2.25 9.64
N LEU A 18 -0.61 1.87 8.46
CA LEU A 18 -0.67 2.71 7.27
C LEU A 18 -2.08 2.67 6.69
N ALA A 19 -2.89 3.68 7.00
CA ALA A 19 -4.21 3.86 6.39
C ALA A 19 -4.08 4.49 4.99
N LEU A 20 -4.72 3.87 4.00
CA LEU A 20 -4.81 4.39 2.63
C LEU A 20 -6.12 3.99 1.96
N THR A 21 -6.58 4.80 1.03
CA THR A 21 -7.74 4.51 0.19
C THR A 21 -7.30 3.82 -1.10
N VAL A 22 -7.74 2.59 -1.28
CA VAL A 22 -7.48 1.76 -2.45
C VAL A 22 -8.36 2.25 -3.60
N THR A 23 -7.71 2.81 -4.61
CA THR A 23 -8.36 3.35 -5.81
C THR A 23 -7.88 2.64 -7.06
N ASP A 24 -8.74 2.58 -8.07
CA ASP A 24 -8.43 2.09 -9.41
C ASP A 24 -7.67 3.15 -10.24
N ASP A 25 -7.30 2.85 -11.49
CA ASP A 25 -6.55 3.77 -12.36
C ASP A 25 -7.31 5.09 -12.60
N ASP A 26 -8.64 5.03 -12.58
CA ASP A 26 -9.57 6.16 -12.69
C ASP A 26 -9.77 6.96 -11.38
N ASP A 27 -8.96 6.73 -10.33
CA ASP A 27 -9.09 7.36 -9.00
C ASP A 27 -10.46 7.06 -8.32
N VAL A 28 -11.09 5.94 -8.69
CA VAL A 28 -12.35 5.47 -8.10
C VAL A 28 -12.05 4.48 -6.99
N ALA A 29 -12.63 4.70 -5.80
CA ALA A 29 -12.50 3.76 -4.68
C ALA A 29 -13.04 2.37 -5.07
N ILE A 30 -12.28 1.33 -4.73
CA ILE A 30 -12.63 -0.06 -5.00
C ILE A 30 -13.32 -0.62 -3.76
N ASP A 31 -14.47 -1.27 -3.95
CA ASP A 31 -15.12 -2.04 -2.87
C ASP A 31 -14.25 -3.25 -2.51
N LEU A 32 -13.81 -3.31 -1.24
CA LEU A 32 -12.87 -4.31 -0.75
C LEU A 32 -13.58 -5.51 -0.11
N SER A 33 -14.90 -5.60 -0.21
CA SER A 33 -15.67 -6.66 0.44
C SER A 33 -15.26 -8.03 -0.08
N GLY A 34 -14.79 -8.90 0.82
CA GLY A 34 -14.35 -10.26 0.47
C GLY A 34 -12.99 -10.36 -0.23
N TYR A 35 -12.27 -9.24 -0.36
CA TYR A 35 -10.90 -9.23 -0.87
C TYR A 35 -9.87 -9.39 0.24
N THR A 36 -8.85 -10.20 -0.02
CA THR A 36 -7.62 -10.19 0.77
C THR A 36 -6.69 -9.11 0.22
N LEU A 37 -6.24 -8.20 1.09
CA LEU A 37 -5.41 -7.06 0.70
C LEU A 37 -3.95 -7.34 1.00
N THR A 38 -3.09 -7.14 0.01
CA THR A 38 -1.64 -7.25 0.17
C THR A 38 -0.96 -6.09 -0.51
N LEU A 39 -0.37 -5.21 0.28
CA LEU A 39 0.45 -4.12 -0.22
C LEU A 39 1.84 -4.67 -0.53
N LYS A 40 2.24 -4.60 -1.80
CA LYS A 40 3.62 -4.87 -2.22
C LYS A 40 4.37 -3.56 -2.30
N VAL A 41 5.57 -3.53 -1.74
CA VAL A 41 6.45 -2.36 -1.74
C VAL A 41 7.78 -2.72 -2.40
N TRP A 42 8.29 -1.84 -3.26
CA TRP A 42 9.55 -1.99 -3.97
C TRP A 42 10.32 -0.66 -4.09
N GLU A 43 11.62 -0.76 -4.38
CA GLU A 43 12.51 0.37 -4.65
C GLU A 43 12.57 0.73 -6.14
N ASP A 44 13.02 1.96 -6.44
CA ASP A 44 13.48 2.41 -7.77
C ASP A 44 12.51 2.20 -8.95
N TYR A 45 11.20 2.25 -8.72
CA TYR A 45 10.18 1.98 -9.76
C TYR A 45 10.30 0.58 -10.43
N ASP A 46 11.03 -0.38 -9.84
CA ASP A 46 11.14 -1.74 -10.35
C ASP A 46 10.15 -2.69 -9.66
N PRO A 47 8.93 -2.90 -10.20
CA PRO A 47 7.90 -3.71 -9.54
C PRO A 47 8.23 -5.21 -9.47
N ASP A 48 9.26 -5.67 -10.20
CA ASP A 48 9.73 -7.05 -10.15
C ASP A 48 10.52 -7.34 -8.86
N THR A 49 11.11 -6.32 -8.23
CA THR A 49 11.89 -6.44 -7.01
C THR A 49 11.09 -6.01 -5.78
N VAL A 50 10.12 -6.83 -5.39
CA VAL A 50 9.34 -6.61 -4.15
C VAL A 50 10.24 -6.78 -2.93
N LEU A 51 10.36 -5.73 -2.13
CA LEU A 51 11.14 -5.72 -0.89
C LEU A 51 10.31 -6.21 0.29
N TRP A 52 9.08 -5.69 0.39
CA TRP A 52 8.20 -5.96 1.52
C TRP A 52 6.78 -6.20 1.05
N THR A 53 6.07 -7.05 1.80
CA THR A 53 4.64 -7.27 1.61
C THR A 53 3.92 -7.08 2.93
N LEU A 54 3.04 -6.09 2.98
CA LEU A 54 2.22 -5.81 4.15
C LEU A 54 0.83 -6.40 3.90
N THR A 55 0.32 -7.13 4.88
CA THR A 55 -1.07 -7.59 4.82
C THR A 55 -1.96 -6.44 5.29
N GLY A 56 -2.96 -6.11 4.48
CA GLY A 56 -3.92 -5.06 4.78
C GLY A 56 -5.21 -5.63 5.36
N THR A 57 -5.88 -4.83 6.17
CA THR A 57 -7.26 -5.06 6.60
C THR A 57 -8.12 -3.93 6.04
N ALA A 58 -9.26 -4.24 5.43
CA ALA A 58 -10.21 -3.20 5.05
C ALA A 58 -10.80 -2.58 6.32
N THR A 59 -10.66 -1.27 6.48
CA THR A 59 -11.28 -0.51 7.58
C THR A 59 -12.66 0.00 7.19
N ASP A 60 -12.86 0.31 5.91
CA ASP A 60 -14.16 0.61 5.31
C ASP A 60 -14.20 -0.02 3.91
N GLU A 61 -14.85 -1.18 3.81
CA GLU A 61 -14.87 -1.98 2.57
C GLU A 61 -15.56 -1.22 1.42
N ALA A 62 -16.65 -0.51 1.70
CA ALA A 62 -17.45 0.19 0.69
C ALA A 62 -16.75 1.45 0.14
N SER A 63 -15.96 2.13 0.99
CA SER A 63 -15.22 3.34 0.62
C SER A 63 -13.79 3.04 0.14
N GLY A 64 -13.40 1.77 0.09
CA GLY A 64 -12.07 1.35 -0.32
C GLY A 64 -10.97 1.69 0.69
N GLU A 65 -11.31 1.92 1.96
CA GLU A 65 -10.32 2.26 2.98
C GLU A 65 -9.70 1.00 3.58
N ALA A 66 -8.37 0.96 3.61
CA ALA A 66 -7.60 -0.15 4.12
C ALA A 66 -6.46 0.33 5.03
N SER A 67 -6.14 -0.46 6.03
CA SER A 67 -5.03 -0.26 6.94
C SER A 67 -4.00 -1.37 6.80
N PHE A 68 -2.72 -1.01 6.67
CA PHE A 68 -1.62 -1.95 6.51
C PHE A 68 -0.68 -1.84 7.72
N ALA A 69 -0.56 -2.90 8.50
CA ALA A 69 0.27 -2.89 9.70
C ALA A 69 1.76 -2.87 9.33
N ILE A 70 2.47 -1.79 9.69
CA ILE A 70 3.92 -1.68 9.47
C ILE A 70 4.65 -2.51 10.52
N THR A 71 5.41 -3.52 10.09
CA THR A 71 6.20 -4.35 11.00
C THR A 71 7.63 -3.83 11.14
N ALA A 72 8.37 -4.31 12.16
CA ALA A 72 9.73 -3.89 12.46
C ALA A 72 10.74 -4.08 11.31
N THR A 73 10.39 -4.90 10.31
CA THR A 73 11.21 -5.15 9.13
C THR A 73 10.84 -4.28 7.93
N ASP A 74 9.68 -3.63 7.97
CA ASP A 74 9.15 -2.84 6.86
C ASP A 74 9.55 -1.37 7.03
N LEU A 75 10.00 -0.72 5.93
CA LEU A 75 10.32 0.71 5.93
C LEU A 75 11.40 1.10 6.97
N ASP A 76 12.32 0.18 7.27
CA ASP A 76 13.44 0.39 8.20
C ASP A 76 14.48 1.38 7.63
N GLU A 77 14.56 1.48 6.30
CA GLU A 77 15.44 2.41 5.60
C GLU A 77 14.68 3.64 5.10
N ALA A 78 15.26 4.81 5.32
CA ALA A 78 14.71 6.04 4.78
C ALA A 78 15.00 6.11 3.28
N GLY A 79 13.96 6.38 2.50
CA GLY A 79 14.02 6.23 1.05
C GLY A 79 12.71 6.55 0.37
N VAL A 80 12.73 6.46 -0.95
CA VAL A 80 11.54 6.57 -1.79
C VAL A 80 11.21 5.20 -2.32
N TYR A 81 10.00 4.76 -2.03
CA TYR A 81 9.47 3.46 -2.39
C TYR A 81 8.18 3.62 -3.19
N TYR A 82 7.77 2.54 -3.82
CA TYR A 82 6.52 2.45 -4.57
C TYR A 82 5.71 1.29 -4.05
N GLY A 83 4.40 1.50 -3.99
CA GLY A 83 3.44 0.56 -3.43
C GLY A 83 2.29 0.30 -4.38
N GLU A 84 1.84 -0.95 -4.45
CA GLU A 84 0.59 -1.35 -5.09
C GLU A 84 -0.15 -2.33 -4.19
N VAL A 85 -1.45 -2.09 -4.01
CA VAL A 85 -2.33 -3.01 -3.29
C VAL A 85 -2.83 -4.07 -4.26
N ASN A 86 -2.49 -5.31 -3.97
CA ASN A 86 -3.07 -6.47 -4.62
C ASN A 86 -4.29 -6.92 -3.82
N MET A 87 -5.41 -7.04 -4.51
CA MET A 87 -6.68 -7.50 -3.99
C MET A 87 -6.92 -8.88 -4.58
N VAL A 88 -7.01 -9.89 -3.73
CA VAL A 88 -7.29 -11.26 -4.13
C VAL A 88 -8.60 -11.69 -3.51
N GLU A 89 -9.64 -11.85 -4.32
CA GLU A 89 -10.89 -12.49 -3.90
C GLU A 89 -10.75 -14.00 -4.01
N THR A 90 -11.29 -14.72 -3.04
CA THR A 90 -11.23 -16.19 -3.02
C THR A 90 -12.02 -16.75 -4.21
N GLY A 91 -11.32 -17.12 -5.28
CA GLY A 91 -11.91 -17.68 -6.50
C GLY A 91 -11.85 -16.78 -7.75
N VAL A 92 -11.23 -15.59 -7.68
CA VAL A 92 -11.13 -14.64 -8.80
C VAL A 92 -9.67 -14.30 -9.14
N SER A 93 -9.46 -13.72 -10.32
CA SER A 93 -8.17 -13.18 -10.75
C SER A 93 -7.74 -12.00 -9.86
N LEU A 94 -6.43 -11.93 -9.60
CA LEU A 94 -5.81 -10.84 -8.84
C LEU A 94 -6.14 -9.48 -9.47
N ARG A 95 -6.71 -8.58 -8.66
CA ARG A 95 -6.95 -7.17 -9.00
C ARG A 95 -5.87 -6.32 -8.35
N LYS A 96 -5.46 -5.26 -9.03
CA LYS A 96 -4.39 -4.35 -8.59
C LYS A 96 -4.96 -2.95 -8.43
N SER A 97 -4.51 -2.24 -7.41
CA SER A 97 -4.79 -0.82 -7.26
C SER A 97 -3.87 0.00 -8.17
N LYS A 98 -4.15 1.29 -8.25
CA LYS A 98 -3.18 2.26 -8.74
C LYS A 98 -1.91 2.22 -7.90
N THR A 99 -0.76 2.39 -8.55
CA THR A 99 0.54 2.50 -7.85
C THR A 99 0.66 3.87 -7.18
N PHE A 100 1.12 3.87 -5.94
CA PHE A 100 1.39 5.07 -5.16
C PHE A 100 2.84 5.11 -4.69
N LYS A 101 3.29 6.29 -4.29
CA LYS A 101 4.66 6.53 -3.85
C LYS A 101 4.67 6.64 -2.33
N ILE A 102 5.60 5.94 -1.69
CA ILE A 102 5.81 5.94 -0.24
C ILE A 102 7.16 6.60 0.03
N ILE A 103 7.18 7.68 0.80
CA ILE A 103 8.40 8.39 1.18
C ILE A 103 8.63 8.15 2.65
N VAL A 104 9.67 7.37 2.97
CA VAL A 104 10.09 7.11 4.34
C VAL A 104 11.12 8.17 4.72
N LYS A 105 10.78 9.02 5.69
CA LYS A 105 11.69 10.04 6.21
C LYS A 105 12.30 9.59 7.53
N GLU A 106 13.59 9.86 7.71
CA GLU A 106 14.23 9.73 9.02
C GLU A 106 13.47 10.58 10.04
N SER A 107 13.12 10.00 11.19
CA SER A 107 12.61 10.80 12.31
C SER A 107 13.78 11.57 12.90
N VAL A 108 13.78 12.89 12.71
CA VAL A 108 14.66 13.84 13.43
C VAL A 108 14.36 13.87 14.92
#